data_AF-A0A1Y5X354-F1
#
_entry.id   AF-A0A1Y5X354-F1
#
_cell.length_a   1.000
_cell.length_b   1.000
_cell.length_c   1.000
_cell.angle_alpha   90.00
_cell.angle_beta   90.00
_cell.angle_gamma   90.00
#
_symmetry.space_group_name_H-M   'P 1'
#
loop_
_entity.id
_entity.type
_entity.pdbx_description
1 polymer ?
#
loop_
_entity_poly.entity_id
_entity_poly.type
_entity_poly.pdbx_seq_one_letter_code
_entity_poly.pdbx_strand_id
1 'polypeptide(L)'
;MIFRRDHRSQKGQCFVLMPYATKTLDDGQVIDWDEHYKQVLEPAISAAEMTPRRADFIFGVQPLIDRVWQGIQEAEVIVAEITGLSPNVMYEIGLAHVIGKRLLLLTTDMSALPVDLARYVAVEYSREGIGLLKLSRDLEANLRAARTAPLQEAMIIPLVGGEVEAVPAVVEFVAETYVTVHAANNRMGFLHPAYVSHTRVIKDMRKHFRLGQSLNGAFIVDVDGESQYSLIANQESPWPKILADYPEETTFIGIVEAYKENIGAFVSLAHGVNGLVPRSQLPAVSLKRGDQVEATVQRIDQAERQVSLRLERIVSQVEVDGDWAEYKAGTEYTGTITRLVQDRGFALIKLPPGRVGLLNVNRMSMEFREMFTSGQVKTGDKVNVEIVDANAARGRIILKTT
;
A
#
# COMPACT_ATOMS: atom_id res chain seq x y z
N MET A 1 0.76 26.40 -14.00
CA MET A 1 0.69 25.89 -12.61
C MET A 1 0.78 24.38 -12.69
N ILE A 2 1.71 23.77 -11.97
CA ILE A 2 1.87 22.31 -11.91
C ILE A 2 1.46 21.89 -10.49
N PHE A 3 0.43 21.05 -10.37
CA PHE A 3 -0.02 20.52 -9.09
C PHE A 3 0.93 19.42 -8.58
N ARG A 4 2.08 19.84 -8.03
CA ARG A 4 3.03 18.94 -7.36
C ARG A 4 2.53 18.59 -5.95
N ARG A 5 2.73 17.33 -5.52
CA ARG A 5 2.35 16.87 -4.17
C ARG A 5 3.54 16.88 -3.22
N ASP A 6 3.98 18.09 -2.89
CA ASP A 6 5.17 18.38 -2.09
C ASP A 6 4.90 18.32 -0.58
N HIS A 7 3.63 18.40 -0.16
CA HIS A 7 3.23 18.41 1.24
C HIS A 7 2.49 17.11 1.64
N ARG A 8 2.44 16.85 2.94
CA ARG A 8 1.77 15.71 3.57
C ARG A 8 0.75 16.21 4.59
N SER A 9 -0.29 15.42 4.80
CA SER A 9 -1.33 15.66 5.80
C SER A 9 -0.71 15.83 7.19
N GLN A 10 -1.02 16.95 7.83
CA GLN A 10 -0.59 17.25 9.18
C GLN A 10 -1.71 16.86 10.14
N LYS A 11 -1.39 15.98 11.10
CA LYS A 11 -2.35 15.52 12.09
C LYS A 11 -2.96 16.70 12.86
N GLY A 12 -4.27 16.75 12.94
CA GLY A 12 -5.07 17.81 13.55
C GLY A 12 -5.41 18.97 12.61
N GLN A 13 -4.86 19.10 11.40
CA GLN A 13 -5.26 20.18 10.49
C GLN A 13 -6.60 19.88 9.82
N CYS A 14 -7.54 20.81 9.93
CA CYS A 14 -8.81 20.78 9.21
C CYS A 14 -8.86 21.98 8.25
N PHE A 15 -8.90 21.72 6.94
CA PHE A 15 -8.95 22.79 5.94
C PHE A 15 -10.40 23.02 5.49
N VAL A 16 -10.81 24.27 5.42
CA VAL A 16 -12.18 24.68 5.12
C VAL A 16 -12.23 25.29 3.73
N LEU A 17 -12.91 24.59 2.81
CA LEU A 17 -13.27 25.09 1.48
C LEU A 17 -14.67 25.67 1.56
N MET A 18 -14.82 26.97 1.33
CA MET A 18 -16.12 27.63 1.42
C MET A 18 -16.15 28.92 0.60
N PRO A 19 -17.33 29.45 0.25
CA PRO A 19 -17.42 30.78 -0.33
C PRO A 19 -16.98 31.85 0.69
N TYR A 20 -16.61 33.04 0.20
CA TYR A 20 -16.12 34.15 1.02
C TYR A 20 -17.06 35.37 0.95
N ALA A 21 -17.03 36.19 2.00
CA ALA A 21 -17.85 37.40 2.15
C ALA A 21 -19.36 37.13 2.03
N THR A 22 -20.15 38.20 1.97
CA THR A 22 -21.60 38.08 1.73
C THR A 22 -21.88 37.67 0.28
N LYS A 23 -22.76 36.68 0.07
CA LYS A 23 -23.21 36.21 -1.25
C LYS A 23 -24.72 36.11 -1.30
N THR A 24 -25.28 36.34 -2.49
CA THR A 24 -26.68 36.04 -2.81
C THR A 24 -26.72 34.75 -3.61
N LEU A 25 -27.59 33.81 -3.23
CA LEU A 25 -27.85 32.56 -3.95
C LEU A 25 -28.85 32.77 -5.09
N ASP A 26 -28.99 31.77 -5.96
CA ASP A 26 -29.91 31.79 -7.11
C ASP A 26 -31.40 31.89 -6.70
N ASP A 27 -31.74 31.46 -5.48
CA ASP A 27 -33.09 31.59 -4.89
C ASP A 27 -33.33 32.96 -4.21
N GLY A 28 -32.32 33.86 -4.24
CA GLY A 28 -32.36 35.17 -3.63
C GLY A 28 -31.94 35.23 -2.16
N GLN A 29 -31.62 34.10 -1.51
CA GLN A 29 -31.12 34.11 -0.13
C GLN A 29 -29.77 34.80 -0.01
N VAL A 30 -29.60 35.63 1.02
CA VAL A 30 -28.32 36.28 1.35
C VAL A 30 -27.62 35.51 2.47
N ILE A 31 -26.32 35.24 2.28
CA ILE A 31 -25.48 34.47 3.21
C ILE A 31 -24.21 35.26 3.50
N ASP A 32 -23.96 35.54 4.78
CA ASP A 32 -22.64 35.96 5.25
C ASP A 32 -21.80 34.72 5.59
N TRP A 33 -20.84 34.41 4.72
CA TRP A 33 -19.97 33.25 4.89
C TRP A 33 -18.85 33.47 5.91
N ASP A 34 -18.49 34.71 6.21
CA ASP A 34 -17.48 35.04 7.21
C ASP A 34 -18.04 34.94 8.63
N GLU A 35 -19.30 35.34 8.82
CA GLU A 35 -20.05 35.10 10.05
C GLU A 35 -20.30 33.61 10.27
N HIS A 36 -20.75 32.88 9.24
CA HIS A 36 -21.00 31.44 9.32
C HIS A 36 -19.74 30.65 9.70
N TYR A 37 -18.58 30.98 9.11
CA TYR A 37 -17.30 30.37 9.49
C TYR A 37 -16.99 30.59 10.98
N LYS A 38 -16.99 31.84 11.45
CA LYS A 38 -16.58 32.21 12.81
C LYS A 38 -17.52 31.73 13.90
N GLN A 39 -18.83 31.69 13.63
CA GLN A 39 -19.83 31.31 14.63
C GLN A 39 -20.12 29.82 14.67
N VAL A 40 -19.90 29.08 13.58
CA VAL A 40 -20.33 27.68 13.45
C VAL A 40 -19.17 26.74 13.15
N LEU A 41 -18.45 26.95 12.03
CA LEU A 41 -17.46 26.00 11.54
C LEU A 41 -16.18 25.99 12.41
N GLU A 42 -15.61 27.16 12.66
CA GLU A 42 -14.38 27.32 13.46
C GLU A 42 -14.52 26.80 14.91
N PRO A 43 -15.63 27.10 15.64
CA PRO A 43 -15.88 26.50 16.95
C PRO A 43 -16.07 24.98 16.91
N ALA A 44 -16.81 24.44 15.93
CA ALA A 44 -17.07 23.00 15.82
C ALA A 44 -15.80 22.20 15.49
N ILE A 45 -14.96 22.72 14.59
CA ILE A 45 -13.65 22.14 14.26
C ILE A 45 -12.72 22.17 15.49
N SER A 46 -12.70 23.30 16.21
CA SER A 46 -11.90 23.44 17.44
C SER A 46 -12.38 22.48 18.55
N ALA A 47 -13.70 22.30 18.70
CA ALA A 47 -14.29 21.35 19.65
C ALA A 47 -13.89 19.90 19.34
N ALA A 48 -13.74 19.54 18.06
CA ALA A 48 -13.23 18.24 17.62
C ALA A 48 -11.71 18.04 17.83
N GLU A 49 -11.05 19.00 18.50
CA GLU A 49 -9.58 19.08 18.73
C GLU A 49 -8.77 19.16 17.43
N MET A 50 -9.32 19.85 16.43
CA MET A 50 -8.64 20.14 15.17
C MET A 50 -8.32 21.63 15.06
N THR A 51 -7.26 21.97 14.33
CA THR A 51 -6.91 23.34 13.98
C THR A 51 -7.65 23.71 12.70
N PRO A 52 -8.62 24.65 12.74
CA PRO A 52 -9.28 25.14 11.54
C PRO A 52 -8.32 26.02 10.73
N ARG A 53 -8.36 25.87 9.41
CA ARG A 53 -7.67 26.74 8.45
C ARG A 53 -8.58 27.04 7.26
N ARG A 54 -8.71 28.31 6.92
CA ARG A 54 -9.40 28.81 5.72
C ARG A 54 -8.39 29.54 4.83
N ALA A 55 -8.52 29.44 3.51
CA ALA A 55 -7.44 29.82 2.58
C ALA A 55 -7.04 31.31 2.60
N ASP A 56 -7.98 32.18 2.98
CA ASP A 56 -7.81 33.63 3.09
C ASP A 56 -6.97 34.06 4.31
N PHE A 57 -6.91 33.25 5.37
CA PHE A 57 -6.03 33.48 6.52
C PHE A 57 -4.58 33.01 6.31
N ILE A 58 -4.26 32.41 5.15
CA ILE A 58 -2.89 31.99 4.82
C ILE A 58 -2.10 33.19 4.31
N PHE A 59 -1.42 33.93 5.18
CA PHE A 59 -0.56 35.05 4.78
C PHE A 59 0.67 34.55 4.00
N GLY A 60 0.98 35.17 2.84
CA GLY A 60 2.14 34.82 2.03
C GLY A 60 2.23 35.61 0.72
N VAL A 61 3.40 35.54 0.07
CA VAL A 61 3.69 36.19 -1.24
C VAL A 61 3.31 35.34 -2.47
N GLN A 62 2.80 34.13 -2.25
CA GLN A 62 2.39 33.20 -3.30
C GLN A 62 0.99 33.51 -3.85
N PRO A 63 0.70 33.14 -5.12
CA PRO A 63 -0.65 33.13 -5.66
C PRO A 63 -1.67 32.45 -4.74
N LEU A 64 -2.92 32.93 -4.73
CA LEU A 64 -3.98 32.37 -3.87
C LEU A 64 -4.17 30.86 -4.10
N ILE A 65 -4.11 30.41 -5.35
CA ILE A 65 -4.34 29.01 -5.70
C ILE A 65 -3.22 28.07 -5.21
N ASP A 66 -1.97 28.56 -5.11
CA ASP A 66 -0.87 27.77 -4.52
C ASP A 66 -1.08 27.59 -3.01
N ARG A 67 -1.57 28.62 -2.31
CA ARG A 67 -1.91 28.57 -0.88
C ARG A 67 -3.10 27.65 -0.60
N VAL A 68 -4.13 27.70 -1.43
CA VAL A 68 -5.26 26.76 -1.42
C VAL A 68 -4.77 25.33 -1.63
N TRP A 69 -3.89 25.10 -2.63
CA TRP A 69 -3.33 23.80 -2.92
C TRP A 69 -2.44 23.25 -1.80
N GLN A 70 -1.64 24.09 -1.14
CA GLN A 70 -0.91 23.71 0.06
C GLN A 70 -1.86 23.34 1.21
N GLY A 71 -2.88 24.15 1.48
CA GLY A 71 -3.88 23.88 2.51
C GLY A 71 -4.62 22.55 2.29
N ILE A 72 -5.02 22.28 1.04
CA ILE A 72 -5.61 21.01 0.62
C ILE A 72 -4.64 19.84 0.90
N GLN A 73 -3.35 19.95 0.56
CA GLN A 73 -2.36 18.89 0.81
C GLN A 73 -2.05 18.68 2.31
N GLU A 74 -2.02 19.74 3.11
CA GLU A 74 -1.72 19.70 4.55
C GLU A 74 -2.91 19.24 5.41
N ALA A 75 -4.13 19.32 4.91
CA ALA A 75 -5.34 18.89 5.63
C ALA A 75 -5.31 17.39 6.01
N GLU A 76 -5.65 17.05 7.26
CA GLU A 76 -6.04 15.69 7.65
C GLU A 76 -7.49 15.42 7.24
N VAL A 77 -8.37 16.41 7.41
CA VAL A 77 -9.76 16.40 6.95
C VAL A 77 -10.05 17.73 6.25
N ILE A 78 -10.84 17.68 5.18
CA ILE A 78 -11.36 18.86 4.50
C ILE A 78 -12.86 18.97 4.79
N VAL A 79 -13.28 20.12 5.29
CA VAL A 79 -14.70 20.49 5.38
C VAL A 79 -15.02 21.38 4.19
N ALA A 80 -16.00 21.01 3.39
CA ALA A 80 -16.37 21.76 2.19
C ALA A 80 -17.83 22.20 2.21
N GLU A 81 -18.06 23.50 2.26
CA GLU A 81 -19.39 24.11 2.24
C GLU A 81 -19.81 24.39 0.79
N ILE A 82 -20.78 23.62 0.32
CA ILE A 82 -21.19 23.54 -1.09
C ILE A 82 -22.59 24.07 -1.38
N THR A 83 -23.26 24.66 -0.38
CA THR A 83 -24.51 25.40 -0.58
C THR A 83 -24.37 26.43 -1.70
N GLY A 84 -25.26 26.40 -2.69
CA GLY A 84 -25.20 27.27 -3.86
C GLY A 84 -24.10 26.92 -4.88
N LEU A 85 -23.44 25.75 -4.75
CA LEU A 85 -22.52 25.16 -5.74
C LEU A 85 -21.44 26.12 -6.27
N SER A 86 -20.85 26.93 -5.38
CA SER A 86 -19.79 27.90 -5.70
C SER A 86 -18.71 27.29 -6.62
N PRO A 87 -18.50 27.81 -7.84
CA PRO A 87 -17.56 27.22 -8.81
C PRO A 87 -16.13 27.09 -8.28
N ASN A 88 -15.70 28.00 -7.41
CA ASN A 88 -14.38 27.94 -6.76
C ASN A 88 -14.29 26.73 -5.81
N VAL A 89 -15.29 26.54 -4.94
CA VAL A 89 -15.32 25.42 -3.99
C VAL A 89 -15.44 24.09 -4.74
N MET A 90 -16.24 24.04 -5.81
CA MET A 90 -16.35 22.86 -6.68
C MET A 90 -15.00 22.49 -7.32
N TYR A 91 -14.23 23.47 -7.77
CA TYR A 91 -12.87 23.27 -8.29
C TYR A 91 -11.90 22.76 -7.22
N GLU A 92 -11.95 23.34 -6.02
CA GLU A 92 -11.12 22.95 -4.86
C GLU A 92 -11.43 21.53 -4.37
N ILE A 93 -12.70 21.12 -4.37
CA ILE A 93 -13.12 19.73 -4.13
C ILE A 93 -12.57 18.80 -5.19
N GLY A 94 -12.56 19.22 -6.46
CA GLY A 94 -11.92 18.48 -7.56
C GLY A 94 -10.43 18.22 -7.28
N LEU A 95 -9.69 19.23 -6.84
CA LEU A 95 -8.28 19.08 -6.43
C LEU A 95 -8.11 18.15 -5.22
N ALA A 96 -8.99 18.25 -4.23
CA ALA A 96 -9.01 17.37 -3.06
C ALA A 96 -9.28 15.90 -3.44
N HIS A 97 -10.20 15.64 -4.39
CA HIS A 97 -10.46 14.31 -4.92
C HIS A 97 -9.24 13.70 -5.63
N VAL A 98 -8.50 14.48 -6.42
CA VAL A 98 -7.30 13.99 -7.15
C VAL A 98 -6.25 13.37 -6.21
N ILE A 99 -6.09 13.93 -5.00
CA ILE A 99 -5.18 13.39 -3.98
C ILE A 99 -5.84 12.47 -2.95
N GLY A 100 -7.11 12.12 -3.13
CA GLY A 100 -7.86 11.22 -2.25
C GLY A 100 -8.09 11.78 -0.84
N LYS A 101 -8.27 13.10 -0.69
CA LYS A 101 -8.50 13.72 0.62
C LYS A 101 -9.84 13.30 1.22
N ARG A 102 -9.88 13.15 2.54
CA ARG A 102 -11.12 12.94 3.29
C ARG A 102 -11.92 14.24 3.31
N LEU A 103 -13.00 14.26 2.54
CA LEU A 103 -13.96 15.36 2.47
C LEU A 103 -15.18 15.08 3.33
N LEU A 104 -15.63 16.11 4.03
CA LEU A 104 -16.91 16.19 4.73
C LEU A 104 -17.67 17.36 4.09
N LEU A 105 -18.74 17.04 3.36
CA LEU A 105 -19.50 18.04 2.61
C LEU A 105 -20.60 18.64 3.50
N LEU A 106 -20.86 19.94 3.39
CA LEU A 106 -21.94 20.65 4.07
C LEU A 106 -22.85 21.29 3.02
N THR A 107 -24.17 21.14 3.18
CA THR A 107 -25.16 21.80 2.30
C THR A 107 -26.45 22.10 3.05
N THR A 108 -27.19 23.13 2.63
CA THR A 108 -28.58 23.34 3.06
C THR A 108 -29.61 22.58 2.22
N ASP A 109 -29.19 22.02 1.09
CA ASP A 109 -30.06 21.26 0.17
C ASP A 109 -29.27 20.10 -0.46
N MET A 110 -29.64 18.87 -0.12
CA MET A 110 -29.07 17.65 -0.70
C MET A 110 -29.59 17.36 -2.11
N SER A 111 -30.79 17.85 -2.46
CA SER A 111 -31.42 17.60 -3.76
C SER A 111 -30.79 18.40 -4.90
N ALA A 112 -30.16 19.55 -4.57
CA ALA A 112 -29.38 20.35 -5.50
C ALA A 112 -28.02 19.74 -5.89
N LEU A 113 -27.55 18.68 -5.20
CA LEU A 113 -26.20 18.16 -5.43
C LEU A 113 -26.08 17.36 -6.75
N PRO A 114 -24.98 17.56 -7.52
CA PRO A 114 -24.63 16.68 -8.63
C PRO A 114 -24.56 15.21 -8.21
N VAL A 115 -24.98 14.30 -9.09
CA VAL A 115 -25.06 12.84 -8.84
C VAL A 115 -23.75 12.24 -8.33
N ASP A 116 -22.61 12.77 -8.76
CA ASP A 116 -21.29 12.32 -8.31
C ASP A 116 -20.96 12.76 -6.88
N LEU A 117 -21.39 13.96 -6.46
CA LEU A 117 -21.22 14.44 -5.08
C LEU A 117 -22.25 13.84 -4.11
N ALA A 118 -23.46 13.53 -4.57
CA ALA A 118 -24.51 12.91 -3.76
C ALA A 118 -24.14 11.51 -3.20
N ARG A 119 -23.01 10.92 -3.65
CA ARG A 119 -22.46 9.66 -3.15
C ARG A 119 -21.53 9.82 -1.94
N TYR A 120 -21.11 11.03 -1.63
CA TYR A 120 -20.24 11.33 -0.49
C TYR A 120 -21.08 11.64 0.76
N VAL A 121 -20.48 11.46 1.94
CA VAL A 121 -21.15 11.80 3.21
C VAL A 121 -21.24 13.32 3.32
N ALA A 122 -22.46 13.83 3.12
CA ALA A 122 -22.79 15.23 3.28
C ALA A 122 -23.71 15.44 4.50
N VAL A 123 -23.46 16.49 5.26
CA VAL A 123 -24.29 16.92 6.39
C VAL A 123 -25.26 17.98 5.89
N GLU A 124 -26.53 17.60 5.77
CA GLU A 124 -27.62 18.53 5.47
C GLU A 124 -28.02 19.29 6.74
N TYR A 125 -28.13 20.63 6.64
CA TYR A 125 -28.45 21.49 7.77
C TYR A 125 -29.41 22.64 7.43
N SER A 126 -30.09 23.16 8.44
CA SER A 126 -30.85 24.41 8.34
C SER A 126 -30.03 25.57 8.91
N ARG A 127 -30.11 26.73 8.24
CA ARG A 127 -29.49 27.99 8.69
C ARG A 127 -30.26 28.67 9.82
N GLU A 128 -31.43 28.16 10.21
CA GLU A 128 -32.29 28.77 11.22
C GLU A 128 -32.04 28.22 12.63
N GLY A 129 -31.62 29.08 13.56
CA GLY A 129 -31.61 28.83 15.00
C GLY A 129 -31.00 27.49 15.42
N ILE A 130 -31.86 26.54 15.80
CA ILE A 130 -31.46 25.21 16.26
C ILE A 130 -30.76 24.36 15.18
N GLY A 131 -30.96 24.67 13.90
CA GLY A 131 -30.30 24.03 12.77
C GLY A 131 -28.78 24.26 12.76
N LEU A 132 -28.31 25.45 13.12
CA LEU A 132 -26.88 25.76 13.24
C LEU A 132 -26.23 25.09 14.45
N LEU A 133 -26.97 24.98 15.56
CA LEU A 133 -26.52 24.20 16.73
C LEU A 133 -26.42 22.71 16.41
N LYS A 134 -27.37 22.17 15.64
CA LYS A 134 -27.32 20.80 15.11
C LYS A 134 -26.10 20.63 14.20
N LEU A 135 -25.88 21.54 13.23
CA LEU A 135 -24.70 21.50 12.35
C LEU A 135 -23.40 21.47 13.16
N SER A 136 -23.22 22.37 14.13
CA SER A 136 -22.01 22.44 14.96
C SER A 136 -21.71 21.10 15.66
N ARG A 137 -22.72 20.50 16.29
CA ARG A 137 -22.60 19.19 16.97
C ARG A 137 -22.36 18.03 16.00
N ASP A 138 -23.11 17.99 14.91
CA ASP A 138 -23.04 16.89 13.95
C ASP A 138 -21.71 16.96 13.15
N LEU A 139 -21.19 18.16 12.88
CA LEU A 139 -19.84 18.41 12.36
C LEU A 139 -18.76 17.94 13.34
N GLU A 140 -18.85 18.32 14.64
CA GLU A 140 -17.90 17.85 15.66
C GLU A 140 -17.82 16.32 15.72
N ALA A 141 -18.99 15.66 15.77
CA ALA A 141 -19.08 14.20 15.83
C ALA A 141 -18.47 13.51 14.60
N ASN A 142 -18.75 14.02 13.39
CA ASN A 142 -18.18 13.49 12.17
C ASN A 142 -16.66 13.75 12.07
N LEU A 143 -16.16 14.90 12.53
CA LEU A 143 -14.72 15.18 12.59
C LEU A 143 -13.99 14.25 13.57
N ARG A 144 -14.57 13.99 14.76
CA ARG A 144 -14.03 12.99 15.71
C ARG A 144 -13.96 11.59 15.10
N ALA A 145 -15.00 11.17 14.36
CA ALA A 145 -15.00 9.89 13.64
C ALA A 145 -13.98 9.88 12.48
N ALA A 146 -13.84 10.99 11.76
CA ALA A 146 -12.88 11.14 10.67
C ALA A 146 -11.41 11.05 11.15
N ARG A 147 -11.11 11.45 12.38
CA ARG A 147 -9.76 11.35 13.00
C ARG A 147 -9.35 9.92 13.37
N THR A 148 -10.28 8.98 13.55
CA THR A 148 -9.97 7.59 13.93
C THR A 148 -9.88 6.64 12.72
N ALA A 149 -10.50 7.00 11.59
CA ALA A 149 -10.40 6.24 10.35
C ALA A 149 -9.03 6.41 9.67
N PRO A 150 -8.41 5.34 9.14
CA PRO A 150 -7.09 5.42 8.51
C PRO A 150 -7.09 6.38 7.30
N LEU A 151 -6.08 7.25 7.20
CA LEU A 151 -5.89 8.11 6.04
C LEU A 151 -5.40 7.26 4.85
N GLN A 152 -6.13 7.31 3.73
CA GLN A 152 -5.72 6.77 2.44
C GLN A 152 -5.73 7.92 1.45
N GLU A 153 -4.56 8.33 0.95
CA GLU A 153 -4.44 9.47 0.04
C GLU A 153 -3.55 9.12 -1.16
N ALA A 154 -4.01 9.44 -2.36
CA ALA A 154 -3.35 9.09 -3.62
C ALA A 154 -2.14 10.00 -3.91
N MET A 155 -0.93 9.42 -4.01
CA MET A 155 0.22 10.20 -4.45
C MET A 155 0.01 10.64 -5.91
N ILE A 156 0.07 11.96 -6.18
CA ILE A 156 0.31 12.44 -7.54
C ILE A 156 1.74 12.06 -7.88
N ILE A 157 1.87 11.01 -8.69
CA ILE A 157 3.08 10.74 -9.44
C ILE A 157 2.96 11.62 -10.70
N PRO A 158 3.92 12.52 -10.99
CA PRO A 158 3.88 13.25 -12.24
C PRO A 158 3.89 12.25 -13.40
N LEU A 159 3.03 12.47 -14.39
CA LEU A 159 3.13 11.76 -15.67
C LEU A 159 4.55 11.97 -16.19
N VAL A 160 5.25 10.86 -16.43
CA VAL A 160 6.61 10.88 -17.00
C VAL A 160 6.48 11.23 -18.49
N GLY A 161 6.27 12.53 -18.76
CA GLY A 161 6.21 13.12 -20.09
C GLY A 161 7.58 13.57 -20.62
N GLY A 162 8.61 13.47 -19.78
CA GLY A 162 9.99 13.68 -20.17
C GLY A 162 10.61 12.47 -20.86
N GLU A 163 11.58 12.72 -21.74
CA GLU A 163 12.45 11.67 -22.24
C GLU A 163 13.22 11.04 -21.07
N VAL A 164 13.03 9.73 -20.88
CA VAL A 164 13.76 8.95 -19.87
C VAL A 164 15.11 8.56 -20.45
N GLU A 165 16.12 9.39 -20.18
CA GLU A 165 17.47 9.17 -20.73
C GLU A 165 18.33 8.38 -19.73
N ALA A 166 18.66 7.13 -20.08
CA ALA A 166 19.48 6.22 -19.27
C ALA A 166 20.96 6.63 -19.26
N VAL A 167 21.31 7.63 -18.45
CA VAL A 167 22.67 8.18 -18.33
C VAL A 167 23.25 7.90 -16.95
N PRO A 168 24.35 7.11 -16.82
CA PRO A 168 25.05 6.94 -15.56
C PRO A 168 25.57 8.28 -15.01
N ALA A 169 25.49 8.43 -13.69
CA ALA A 169 25.88 9.65 -12.99
C ALA A 169 26.66 9.33 -11.71
N VAL A 170 27.53 10.24 -11.30
CA VAL A 170 28.36 10.12 -10.10
C VAL A 170 27.75 10.95 -8.97
N VAL A 171 27.66 10.38 -7.77
CA VAL A 171 27.17 11.08 -6.57
C VAL A 171 28.11 12.22 -6.20
N GLU A 172 27.58 13.44 -6.19
CA GLU A 172 28.31 14.67 -5.86
C GLU A 172 27.99 15.17 -4.46
N PHE A 173 26.75 15.00 -3.98
CA PHE A 173 26.34 15.35 -2.62
C PHE A 173 25.32 14.34 -2.07
N VAL A 174 25.35 14.12 -0.75
CA VAL A 174 24.44 13.20 -0.05
C VAL A 174 23.85 13.89 1.18
N ALA A 175 22.58 14.26 1.09
CA ALA A 175 21.79 14.71 2.22
C ALA A 175 21.10 13.52 2.92
N GLU A 176 20.34 13.79 3.98
CA GLU A 176 19.45 12.79 4.58
C GLU A 176 18.29 12.43 3.63
N THR A 177 17.70 13.45 2.99
CA THR A 177 16.45 13.37 2.22
C THR A 177 16.62 13.38 0.71
N TYR A 178 17.84 13.55 0.18
CA TYR A 178 18.14 13.51 -1.25
C TYR A 178 19.63 13.25 -1.52
N VAL A 179 19.96 12.97 -2.78
CA VAL A 179 21.32 12.89 -3.31
C VAL A 179 21.40 13.77 -4.55
N THR A 180 22.50 14.50 -4.77
CA THR A 180 22.78 15.09 -6.09
C THR A 180 23.74 14.19 -6.85
N VAL A 181 23.53 14.11 -8.16
CA VAL A 181 24.40 13.38 -9.08
C VAL A 181 24.82 14.28 -10.24
N HIS A 182 26.02 14.03 -10.74
CA HIS A 182 26.57 14.71 -11.91
C HIS A 182 26.89 13.67 -12.99
N ALA A 183 26.36 13.87 -14.20
CA ALA A 183 26.56 12.99 -15.34
C ALA A 183 27.66 13.50 -16.29
N ALA A 184 28.21 12.62 -17.10
CA ALA A 184 29.33 12.92 -18.00
C ALA A 184 29.03 13.97 -19.09
N ASN A 185 27.75 14.27 -19.33
CA ASN A 185 27.26 15.34 -20.21
C ASN A 185 27.10 16.71 -19.49
N ASN A 186 27.75 16.88 -18.33
CA ASN A 186 27.60 18.02 -17.42
C ASN A 186 26.18 18.24 -16.85
N ARG A 187 25.26 17.28 -17.00
CA ARG A 187 23.92 17.39 -16.41
C ARG A 187 23.96 17.03 -14.92
N MET A 188 23.50 17.96 -14.08
CA MET A 188 23.20 17.70 -12.67
C MET A 188 21.80 17.12 -12.53
N GLY A 189 21.57 16.28 -11.52
CA GLY A 189 20.24 15.78 -11.20
C GLY A 189 20.05 15.47 -9.73
N PHE A 190 18.81 15.56 -9.27
CA PHE A 190 18.43 15.28 -7.88
C PHE A 190 17.81 13.89 -7.79
N LEU A 191 18.33 13.01 -6.92
CA LEU A 191 17.76 11.70 -6.62
C LEU A 191 16.99 11.78 -5.29
N HIS A 192 15.66 11.77 -5.37
CA HIS A 192 14.77 11.75 -4.20
C HIS A 192 14.47 10.29 -3.78
N PRO A 193 14.36 9.96 -2.47
CA PRO A 193 14.09 8.63 -1.93
C PRO A 193 13.04 7.77 -2.63
N ALA A 194 11.97 8.38 -3.15
CA ALA A 194 10.94 7.69 -3.90
C ALA A 194 11.49 6.99 -5.15
N TYR A 195 12.50 7.57 -5.81
CA TYR A 195 13.06 7.08 -7.07
C TYR A 195 14.22 6.07 -6.91
N VAL A 196 14.38 5.49 -5.72
CA VAL A 196 15.51 4.58 -5.42
C VAL A 196 15.20 3.08 -5.55
N SER A 197 13.95 2.61 -5.32
CA SER A 197 13.75 1.20 -4.91
C SER A 197 13.38 0.11 -5.96
N HIS A 198 12.16 -0.30 -6.33
CA HIS A 198 10.75 0.00 -5.94
C HIS A 198 10.24 -0.64 -4.64
N THR A 199 11.01 -1.52 -3.99
CA THR A 199 10.54 -2.43 -2.91
C THR A 199 10.53 -1.86 -1.49
N ARG A 200 11.10 -0.66 -1.24
CA ARG A 200 11.09 0.04 0.05
C ARG A 200 11.19 1.56 -0.13
N VAL A 201 10.85 2.34 0.91
CA VAL A 201 11.19 3.76 1.00
C VAL A 201 12.50 3.92 1.78
N ILE A 202 13.46 4.67 1.24
CA ILE A 202 14.74 4.94 1.91
C ILE A 202 14.64 6.23 2.73
N LYS A 203 14.51 6.11 4.06
CA LYS A 203 14.34 7.28 4.95
C LYS A 203 15.62 8.08 5.19
N ASP A 204 16.80 7.51 4.96
CA ASP A 204 18.09 8.18 5.12
C ASP A 204 19.04 7.74 3.99
N MET A 205 19.30 8.67 3.08
CA MET A 205 20.12 8.44 1.88
C MET A 205 21.61 8.28 2.22
N ARG A 206 22.10 8.90 3.30
CA ARG A 206 23.51 8.81 3.77
C ARG A 206 23.95 7.38 4.11
N LYS A 207 22.99 6.52 4.46
CA LYS A 207 23.23 5.10 4.78
C LYS A 207 23.37 4.21 3.53
N HIS A 208 23.05 4.75 2.35
CA HIS A 208 22.94 3.98 1.10
C HIS A 208 23.81 4.53 -0.04
N PHE A 209 24.20 5.81 0.03
CA PHE A 209 24.97 6.51 -0.99
C PHE A 209 26.26 7.13 -0.42
N ARG A 210 27.30 7.25 -1.25
CA ARG A 210 28.59 7.86 -0.90
C ARG A 210 29.06 8.82 -1.98
N LEU A 211 29.77 9.86 -1.60
CA LEU A 211 30.46 10.78 -2.53
C LEU A 211 31.36 9.98 -3.49
N GLY A 212 31.32 10.32 -4.78
CA GLY A 212 32.07 9.63 -5.84
C GLY A 212 31.50 8.28 -6.28
N GLN A 213 30.37 7.82 -5.73
CA GLN A 213 29.72 6.57 -6.16
C GLN A 213 29.10 6.73 -7.55
N SER A 214 29.47 5.86 -8.49
CA SER A 214 28.76 5.75 -9.77
C SER A 214 27.40 5.06 -9.59
N LEU A 215 26.37 5.61 -10.22
CA LEU A 215 24.99 5.13 -10.19
C LEU A 215 24.46 4.95 -11.60
N ASN A 216 23.91 3.76 -11.89
CA ASN A 216 23.22 3.46 -13.13
C ASN A 216 21.73 3.74 -12.96
N GLY A 217 21.26 4.86 -13.52
CA GLY A 217 19.88 5.30 -13.49
C GLY A 217 19.51 6.00 -14.79
N ALA A 218 18.42 6.76 -14.75
CA ALA A 218 17.99 7.62 -15.81
C ALA A 218 17.64 9.01 -15.28
N PHE A 219 17.78 10.00 -16.14
CA PHE A 219 17.21 11.32 -15.93
C PHE A 219 15.78 11.31 -16.43
N ILE A 220 14.89 11.83 -15.58
CA ILE A 220 13.53 12.23 -15.92
C ILE A 220 13.58 13.75 -15.99
N VAL A 221 13.49 14.28 -17.20
CA VAL A 221 13.44 15.75 -17.42
C VAL A 221 11.98 16.16 -17.32
N ASP A 222 11.61 16.95 -16.31
CA ASP A 222 10.26 17.52 -16.22
C ASP A 222 10.03 18.52 -17.37
N VAL A 223 8.79 18.90 -17.65
CA VAL A 223 8.42 19.84 -18.73
C VAL A 223 9.09 21.21 -18.56
N ASP A 224 9.50 21.54 -17.32
CA ASP A 224 10.24 22.75 -16.94
C ASP A 224 11.76 22.67 -17.23
N GLY A 225 12.29 21.52 -17.68
CA GLY A 225 13.73 21.26 -17.86
C GLY A 225 14.46 20.78 -16.59
N GLU A 226 13.77 20.73 -15.45
CA GLU A 226 14.31 20.23 -14.19
C GLU A 226 14.64 18.73 -14.25
N SER A 227 15.81 18.37 -13.71
CA SER A 227 16.43 17.06 -13.92
C SER A 227 16.30 16.15 -12.69
N GLN A 228 15.22 15.39 -12.61
CA GLN A 228 15.01 14.37 -11.57
C GLN A 228 15.77 13.10 -11.94
N TYR A 229 16.76 12.69 -11.14
CA TYR A 229 17.44 11.41 -11.34
C TYR A 229 16.66 10.26 -10.69
N SER A 230 16.63 9.11 -11.35
CA SER A 230 15.86 7.94 -10.92
C SER A 230 16.60 6.64 -11.20
N LEU A 231 16.70 5.78 -10.18
CA LEU A 231 17.28 4.44 -10.33
C LEU A 231 16.24 3.41 -10.80
N ILE A 232 14.95 3.79 -10.78
CA ILE A 232 13.81 2.89 -11.02
C ILE A 232 13.00 3.23 -12.28
N ALA A 233 13.34 4.30 -13.01
CA ALA A 233 12.59 4.73 -14.19
C ALA A 233 12.51 3.64 -15.28
N ASN A 234 13.59 2.86 -15.44
CA ASN A 234 13.69 1.77 -16.41
C ASN A 234 13.25 0.40 -15.83
N GLN A 235 12.56 0.39 -14.68
CA GLN A 235 12.15 -0.83 -13.98
C GLN A 235 10.62 -0.87 -13.88
N GLU A 236 10.00 -1.99 -14.28
CA GLU A 236 8.58 -2.21 -14.00
C GLU A 236 8.30 -2.17 -12.49
N SER A 237 7.23 -1.48 -12.11
CA SER A 237 6.75 -1.50 -10.73
C SER A 237 6.15 -2.87 -10.40
N PRO A 238 6.53 -3.52 -9.29
CA PRO A 238 5.91 -4.78 -8.87
C PRO A 238 4.51 -4.57 -8.30
N TRP A 239 4.16 -3.35 -7.85
CA TRP A 239 2.95 -3.06 -7.08
C TRP A 239 1.63 -3.41 -7.80
N PRO A 240 1.43 -3.14 -9.10
CA PRO A 240 0.23 -3.60 -9.82
C PRO A 240 0.07 -5.13 -9.82
N LYS A 241 1.17 -5.88 -9.89
CA LYS A 241 1.16 -7.35 -9.86
C LYS A 241 0.89 -7.86 -8.44
N ILE A 242 1.46 -7.22 -7.41
CA ILE A 242 1.17 -7.52 -6.00
C ILE A 242 -0.31 -7.33 -5.67
N LEU A 243 -0.95 -6.25 -6.14
CA LEU A 243 -2.38 -6.01 -5.91
C LEU A 243 -3.29 -7.06 -6.57
N ALA A 244 -2.87 -7.60 -7.72
CA ALA A 244 -3.60 -8.64 -8.44
C ALA A 244 -3.40 -10.04 -7.82
N ASP A 245 -2.15 -10.37 -7.47
CA ASP A 245 -1.78 -11.70 -6.94
C ASP A 245 -2.10 -11.86 -5.44
N TYR A 246 -2.17 -10.76 -4.69
CA TYR A 246 -2.32 -10.73 -3.24
C TYR A 246 -3.28 -9.62 -2.76
N PRO A 247 -4.58 -9.64 -3.12
CA PRO A 247 -5.55 -8.72 -2.55
C PRO A 247 -5.67 -8.87 -1.02
N GLU A 248 -6.24 -7.87 -0.35
CA GLU A 248 -6.43 -7.91 1.12
C GLU A 248 -7.26 -9.13 1.55
N GLU A 249 -6.98 -9.65 2.75
CA GLU A 249 -7.43 -10.93 3.30
C GLU A 249 -6.95 -12.21 2.55
N THR A 250 -6.04 -12.10 1.58
CA THR A 250 -5.42 -13.28 0.95
C THR A 250 -4.39 -13.93 1.87
N THR A 251 -4.57 -15.23 2.18
CA THR A 251 -3.58 -16.06 2.89
C THR A 251 -2.62 -16.74 1.91
N PHE A 252 -1.32 -16.70 2.20
CA PHE A 252 -0.27 -17.36 1.41
C PHE A 252 0.84 -17.94 2.29
N ILE A 253 1.63 -18.86 1.73
CA ILE A 253 2.85 -19.38 2.37
C ILE A 253 4.05 -18.60 1.85
N GLY A 254 4.76 -17.92 2.74
CA GLY A 254 5.97 -17.16 2.45
C GLY A 254 7.18 -17.64 3.27
N ILE A 255 8.35 -17.11 2.94
CA ILE A 255 9.61 -17.40 3.65
C ILE A 255 10.05 -16.15 4.42
N VAL A 256 10.46 -16.30 5.68
CA VAL A 256 11.02 -15.22 6.48
C VAL A 256 12.42 -14.86 5.96
N GLU A 257 12.55 -13.71 5.31
CA GLU A 257 13.83 -13.20 4.79
C GLU A 257 14.65 -12.45 5.85
N ALA A 258 13.99 -11.78 6.78
CA ALA A 258 14.66 -11.08 7.87
C ALA A 258 13.77 -10.99 9.12
N TYR A 259 14.40 -10.92 10.28
CA TYR A 259 13.74 -10.58 11.54
C TYR A 259 14.48 -9.40 12.18
N LYS A 260 13.73 -8.46 12.76
CA LYS A 260 14.24 -7.31 13.50
C LYS A 260 13.44 -7.14 14.78
N GLU A 261 14.10 -7.26 15.93
CA GLU A 261 13.46 -7.30 17.26
C GLU A 261 12.46 -6.17 17.49
N ASN A 262 12.80 -4.94 17.09
CA ASN A 262 11.97 -3.74 17.31
C ASN A 262 10.91 -3.49 16.22
N ILE A 263 10.83 -4.31 15.17
CA ILE A 263 9.95 -4.06 14.01
C ILE A 263 9.05 -5.28 13.73
N GLY A 264 9.63 -6.48 13.66
CA GLY A 264 8.94 -7.72 13.34
C GLY A 264 9.68 -8.58 12.31
N ALA A 265 8.91 -9.43 11.61
CA ALA A 265 9.43 -10.37 10.63
C ALA A 265 9.06 -9.93 9.20
N PHE A 266 10.02 -10.01 8.30
CA PHE A 266 9.84 -9.71 6.88
C PHE A 266 9.68 -11.03 6.12
N VAL A 267 8.50 -11.23 5.54
CA VAL A 267 8.11 -12.42 4.78
C VAL A 267 8.12 -12.07 3.29
N SER A 268 8.74 -12.92 2.48
CA SER A 268 8.84 -12.74 1.03
C SER A 268 7.50 -13.01 0.33
N LEU A 269 7.07 -12.09 -0.54
CA LEU A 269 6.00 -12.26 -1.53
C LEU A 269 6.62 -12.49 -2.93
N ALA A 270 5.78 -12.68 -3.95
CA ALA A 270 6.25 -12.64 -5.33
C ALA A 270 6.86 -11.27 -5.71
N HIS A 271 7.45 -11.20 -6.91
CA HIS A 271 7.99 -9.97 -7.51
C HIS A 271 9.04 -9.21 -6.67
N GLY A 272 9.66 -9.88 -5.70
CA GLY A 272 10.73 -9.32 -4.87
C GLY A 272 10.27 -8.33 -3.79
N VAL A 273 8.97 -8.25 -3.51
CA VAL A 273 8.42 -7.43 -2.43
C VAL A 273 8.36 -8.24 -1.13
N ASN A 274 8.68 -7.60 -0.01
CA ASN A 274 8.57 -8.21 1.32
C ASN A 274 7.43 -7.56 2.10
N GLY A 275 6.62 -8.37 2.76
CA GLY A 275 5.61 -7.94 3.71
C GLY A 275 6.13 -8.02 5.13
N LEU A 276 5.64 -7.12 5.99
CA LEU A 276 6.01 -7.03 7.39
C LEU A 276 4.90 -7.63 8.26
N VAL A 277 5.24 -8.67 9.03
CA VAL A 277 4.47 -9.07 10.21
C VAL A 277 4.95 -8.23 11.41
N PRO A 278 4.12 -7.35 11.99
CA PRO A 278 4.52 -6.50 13.11
C PRO A 278 4.92 -7.31 14.34
N ARG A 279 5.91 -6.82 15.12
CA ARG A 279 6.39 -7.49 16.34
C ARG A 279 5.28 -7.82 17.35
N SER A 280 4.22 -7.01 17.42
CA SER A 280 3.04 -7.22 18.28
C SER A 280 2.16 -8.39 17.88
N GLN A 281 2.23 -8.83 16.62
CA GLN A 281 1.47 -9.98 16.09
C GLN A 281 2.31 -11.26 16.05
N LEU A 282 3.60 -11.18 16.39
CA LEU A 282 4.48 -12.34 16.44
C LEU A 282 4.33 -13.11 17.76
N PRO A 283 4.26 -14.45 17.72
CA PRO A 283 4.23 -15.28 18.91
C PRO A 283 5.48 -15.09 19.76
N ALA A 284 5.45 -15.59 21.00
CA ALA A 284 6.64 -15.62 21.85
C ALA A 284 7.79 -16.48 21.29
N VAL A 285 7.50 -17.35 20.31
CA VAL A 285 8.47 -18.18 19.59
C VAL A 285 9.23 -17.33 18.57
N SER A 286 10.56 -17.33 18.67
CA SER A 286 11.46 -16.58 17.78
C SER A 286 11.48 -17.16 16.36
N LEU A 287 10.87 -16.45 15.40
CA LEU A 287 11.05 -16.71 13.97
C LEU A 287 12.52 -16.53 13.56
N LYS A 288 13.01 -17.44 12.71
CA LYS A 288 14.35 -17.42 12.12
C LYS A 288 14.27 -17.12 10.63
N ARG A 289 15.36 -16.58 10.09
CA ARG A 289 15.51 -16.44 8.64
C ARG A 289 15.47 -17.82 7.98
N GLY A 290 14.63 -17.98 6.97
CA GLY A 290 14.38 -19.24 6.27
C GLY A 290 13.15 -20.02 6.77
N ASP A 291 12.50 -19.61 7.86
CA ASP A 291 11.25 -20.24 8.30
C ASP A 291 10.15 -20.05 7.25
N GLN A 292 9.37 -21.10 7.01
CA GLN A 292 8.14 -21.02 6.22
C GLN A 292 6.98 -20.67 7.14
N VAL A 293 6.22 -19.67 6.74
CA VAL A 293 5.10 -19.13 7.51
C VAL A 293 3.88 -18.99 6.62
N GLU A 294 2.71 -19.30 7.16
CA GLU A 294 1.44 -18.97 6.55
C GLU A 294 1.00 -17.60 7.08
N ALA A 295 0.78 -16.66 6.18
CA ALA A 295 0.51 -15.27 6.50
C ALA A 295 -0.63 -14.71 5.64
N THR A 296 -1.46 -13.87 6.24
CA THR A 296 -2.60 -13.21 5.59
C THR A 296 -2.29 -11.74 5.36
N VAL A 297 -2.58 -11.24 4.16
CA VAL A 297 -2.45 -9.82 3.81
C VAL A 297 -3.51 -9.01 4.56
N GLN A 298 -3.10 -8.14 5.48
CA GLN A 298 -4.02 -7.26 6.20
C GLN A 298 -4.21 -5.90 5.51
N ARG A 299 -3.15 -5.36 4.92
CA ARG A 299 -3.17 -4.05 4.27
C ARG A 299 -2.06 -3.90 3.25
N ILE A 300 -2.33 -3.26 2.13
CA ILE A 300 -1.29 -2.86 1.16
C ILE A 300 -1.13 -1.33 1.16
N ASP A 301 0.05 -0.86 1.56
CA ASP A 301 0.43 0.55 1.53
C ASP A 301 1.44 0.80 0.41
N GLN A 302 0.92 1.23 -0.74
CA GLN A 302 1.75 1.53 -1.93
C GLN A 302 2.62 2.77 -1.74
N ALA A 303 2.23 3.72 -0.89
CA ALA A 303 2.95 4.98 -0.68
C ALA A 303 4.21 4.75 0.18
N GLU A 304 4.07 4.01 1.29
CA GLU A 304 5.19 3.60 2.14
C GLU A 304 5.90 2.33 1.64
N ARG A 305 5.45 1.76 0.51
CA ARG A 305 5.97 0.53 -0.13
C ARG A 305 6.03 -0.65 0.84
N GLN A 306 4.94 -0.88 1.55
CA GLN A 306 4.82 -1.87 2.61
C GLN A 306 3.54 -2.68 2.48
N VAL A 307 3.65 -4.00 2.64
CA VAL A 307 2.52 -4.91 2.81
C VAL A 307 2.49 -5.30 4.28
N SER A 308 1.39 -5.04 4.99
CA SER A 308 1.20 -5.49 6.37
C SER A 308 0.59 -6.89 6.38
N LEU A 309 1.22 -7.80 7.12
CA LEU A 309 0.86 -9.21 7.19
C LEU A 309 0.48 -9.61 8.62
N ARG A 310 -0.51 -10.50 8.73
CA ARG A 310 -0.77 -11.28 9.94
C ARG A 310 -0.10 -12.63 9.82
N LEU A 311 0.56 -13.12 10.86
CA LEU A 311 1.01 -14.50 10.92
C LEU A 311 -0.15 -15.38 11.39
N GLU A 312 -0.54 -16.38 10.59
CA GLU A 312 -1.53 -17.38 10.99
C GLU A 312 -0.85 -18.54 11.73
N ARG A 313 0.21 -19.11 11.12
CA ARG A 313 1.02 -20.16 11.75
C ARG A 313 2.42 -20.28 11.15
N ILE A 314 3.32 -20.87 11.93
CA ILE A 314 4.64 -21.29 11.48
C ILE A 314 4.50 -22.67 10.85
N VAL A 315 4.81 -22.80 9.56
CA VAL A 315 4.76 -24.08 8.83
C VAL A 315 5.96 -24.96 9.18
N SER A 316 7.09 -24.36 9.59
CA SER A 316 8.31 -25.07 10.05
C SER A 316 8.22 -25.70 11.45
N GLN A 317 7.02 -25.81 12.05
CA GLN A 317 6.75 -26.72 13.19
C GLN A 317 5.67 -27.75 12.85
N VAL A 318 5.95 -28.59 11.86
CA VAL A 318 5.52 -29.99 11.92
C VAL A 318 6.66 -30.76 12.56
N GLU A 319 6.50 -31.16 13.83
CA GLU A 319 7.32 -32.23 14.39
C GLU A 319 7.14 -33.44 13.48
N VAL A 320 8.25 -33.88 12.86
CA VAL A 320 8.20 -35.01 11.95
C VAL A 320 8.28 -36.28 12.77
N ASP A 321 7.12 -36.71 13.26
CA ASP A 321 6.95 -38.04 13.86
C ASP A 321 7.34 -39.11 12.82
N GLY A 322 8.42 -39.83 13.14
CA GLY A 322 9.06 -40.78 12.24
C GLY A 322 10.55 -40.53 12.08
N ASP A 323 11.36 -41.30 12.80
CA ASP A 323 12.81 -41.36 12.63
C ASP A 323 13.17 -41.67 11.16
N TRP A 324 14.26 -41.09 10.66
CA TRP A 324 14.75 -41.39 9.31
C TRP A 324 15.16 -42.87 9.14
N ALA A 325 15.41 -43.58 10.25
CA ALA A 325 15.75 -45.00 10.27
C ALA A 325 14.73 -45.92 9.59
N GLU A 326 13.45 -45.54 9.53
CA GLU A 326 12.38 -46.33 8.90
C GLU A 326 12.35 -46.16 7.36
N TYR A 327 12.67 -44.96 6.87
CA TYR A 327 12.53 -44.57 5.47
C TYR A 327 13.76 -44.98 4.64
N LYS A 328 13.90 -46.27 4.38
CA LYS A 328 14.97 -46.85 3.53
C LYS A 328 14.57 -46.88 2.06
N ALA A 329 15.56 -46.90 1.16
CA ALA A 329 15.32 -47.17 -0.25
C ALA A 329 14.92 -48.64 -0.46
N GLY A 330 13.94 -48.89 -1.33
CA GLY A 330 13.34 -50.20 -1.57
C GLY A 330 12.13 -50.54 -0.68
N THR A 331 11.76 -49.69 0.29
CA THR A 331 10.58 -49.94 1.13
C THR A 331 9.30 -49.43 0.46
N GLU A 332 8.25 -50.25 0.46
CA GLU A 332 6.91 -49.89 -0.03
C GLU A 332 6.02 -49.30 1.07
N TYR A 333 5.20 -48.32 0.71
CA TYR A 333 4.23 -47.66 1.56
C TYR A 333 2.93 -47.34 0.80
N THR A 334 1.78 -47.47 1.45
CA THR A 334 0.53 -46.85 0.99
C THR A 334 0.45 -45.43 1.53
N GLY A 335 0.72 -44.44 0.68
CA GLY A 335 0.68 -43.02 1.05
C GLY A 335 -0.59 -42.31 0.59
N THR A 336 -0.91 -41.19 1.23
CA THR A 336 -2.05 -40.34 0.87
C THR A 336 -1.59 -39.11 0.09
N ILE A 337 -2.19 -38.84 -1.07
CA ILE A 337 -1.86 -37.69 -1.92
C ILE A 337 -2.28 -36.39 -1.23
N THR A 338 -1.32 -35.53 -0.90
CA THR A 338 -1.58 -34.23 -0.24
C THR A 338 -1.64 -33.07 -1.22
N ARG A 339 -0.90 -33.14 -2.33
CA ARG A 339 -0.89 -32.08 -3.37
C ARG A 339 -0.58 -32.67 -4.74
N LEU A 340 -1.34 -32.24 -5.74
CA LEU A 340 -1.13 -32.55 -7.15
C LEU A 340 -0.65 -31.28 -7.86
N VAL A 341 0.35 -31.40 -8.72
CA VAL A 341 0.84 -30.30 -9.58
C VAL A 341 1.01 -30.84 -11.00
N GLN A 342 -0.10 -30.88 -11.74
CA GLN A 342 -0.17 -31.46 -13.08
C GLN A 342 0.76 -30.72 -14.06
N ASP A 343 0.75 -29.39 -14.08
CA ASP A 343 1.60 -28.53 -14.93
C ASP A 343 3.11 -28.79 -14.80
N ARG A 344 3.55 -29.34 -13.66
CA ARG A 344 4.96 -29.67 -13.39
C ARG A 344 5.22 -31.17 -13.27
N GLY A 345 4.23 -32.01 -13.54
CA GLY A 345 4.36 -33.47 -13.55
C GLY A 345 4.84 -34.06 -12.22
N PHE A 346 4.32 -33.61 -11.08
CA PHE A 346 4.60 -34.28 -9.80
C PHE A 346 3.43 -34.26 -8.81
N ALA A 347 3.45 -35.23 -7.90
CA ALA A 347 2.56 -35.34 -6.75
C ALA A 347 3.37 -35.37 -5.44
N LEU A 348 2.81 -34.78 -4.39
CA LEU A 348 3.29 -34.92 -3.01
C LEU A 348 2.40 -35.92 -2.27
N ILE A 349 3.04 -36.88 -1.61
CA ILE A 349 2.39 -38.03 -0.98
C ILE A 349 2.88 -38.10 0.46
N LYS A 350 1.95 -38.07 1.42
CA LYS A 350 2.25 -38.30 2.84
C LYS A 350 2.33 -39.80 3.10
N LEU A 351 3.50 -40.26 3.50
CA LEU A 351 3.80 -41.62 3.93
C LEU A 351 3.54 -41.73 5.44
N PRO A 352 3.04 -42.88 5.94
CA PRO A 352 3.15 -43.22 7.36
C PRO A 352 4.62 -43.44 7.74
N PRO A 353 5.06 -43.11 8.98
CA PRO A 353 4.32 -42.44 10.05
C PRO A 353 4.01 -40.94 9.82
N GLY A 354 4.69 -40.23 8.91
CA GLY A 354 4.32 -38.83 8.66
C GLY A 354 5.04 -38.04 7.56
N ARG A 355 6.15 -38.53 6.98
CA ARG A 355 6.97 -37.76 6.02
C ARG A 355 6.28 -37.61 4.66
N VAL A 356 6.57 -36.51 3.98
CA VAL A 356 6.10 -36.27 2.60
C VAL A 356 7.17 -36.65 1.59
N GLY A 357 6.84 -37.56 0.67
CA GLY A 357 7.65 -37.89 -0.49
C GLY A 357 7.14 -37.25 -1.77
N LEU A 358 8.05 -37.08 -2.74
CA LEU A 358 7.75 -36.54 -4.07
C LEU A 358 7.75 -37.67 -5.10
N LEU A 359 6.63 -37.83 -5.79
CA LEU A 359 6.47 -38.72 -6.93
C LEU A 359 6.49 -37.89 -8.22
N ASN A 360 7.48 -38.12 -9.07
CA ASN A 360 7.59 -37.47 -10.38
C ASN A 360 6.89 -38.31 -11.46
N VAL A 361 6.32 -37.67 -12.48
CA VAL A 361 5.62 -38.31 -13.60
C VAL A 361 6.47 -39.33 -14.38
N ASN A 362 7.80 -39.20 -14.35
CA ASN A 362 8.74 -40.16 -14.94
C ASN A 362 9.04 -41.37 -14.03
N ARG A 363 8.43 -41.43 -12.84
CA ARG A 363 8.48 -42.55 -11.89
C ARG A 363 7.07 -43.06 -11.52
N MET A 364 6.06 -42.65 -12.27
CA MET A 364 4.71 -43.22 -12.25
C MET A 364 4.64 -44.41 -13.21
N SER A 365 3.88 -45.44 -12.86
CA SER A 365 3.46 -46.51 -13.76
C SER A 365 2.62 -45.92 -14.89
N MET A 366 2.51 -46.62 -16.03
CA MET A 366 1.72 -46.12 -17.17
C MET A 366 0.27 -45.87 -16.76
N GLU A 367 -0.34 -46.82 -16.04
CA GLU A 367 -1.70 -46.73 -15.51
C GLU A 367 -1.90 -45.51 -14.60
N PHE A 368 -1.03 -45.31 -13.59
CA PHE A 368 -1.15 -44.17 -12.69
C PHE A 368 -0.84 -42.84 -13.39
N ARG A 369 0.09 -42.83 -14.35
CA ARG A 369 0.41 -41.65 -15.17
C ARG A 369 -0.78 -41.23 -16.03
N GLU A 370 -1.53 -42.18 -16.59
CA GLU A 370 -2.75 -41.88 -17.34
C GLU A 370 -3.85 -41.30 -16.43
N MET A 371 -4.09 -41.90 -15.26
CA MET A 371 -5.06 -41.37 -14.28
C MET A 371 -4.67 -39.98 -13.75
N PHE A 372 -3.38 -39.74 -13.51
CA PHE A 372 -2.85 -38.44 -13.10
C PHE A 372 -3.01 -37.38 -14.20
N THR A 373 -2.75 -37.74 -15.45
CA THR A 373 -2.83 -36.83 -16.61
C THR A 373 -4.27 -36.51 -17.00
N SER A 374 -5.18 -37.48 -16.88
CA SER A 374 -6.61 -37.33 -17.15
C SER A 374 -7.41 -36.65 -16.03
N GLY A 375 -6.75 -36.28 -14.92
CA GLY A 375 -7.38 -35.60 -13.78
C GLY A 375 -8.32 -36.49 -12.96
N GLN A 376 -8.20 -37.81 -13.07
CA GLN A 376 -8.99 -38.77 -12.28
C GLN A 376 -8.50 -38.89 -10.83
N VAL A 377 -7.21 -38.61 -10.60
CA VAL A 377 -6.58 -38.60 -9.26
C VAL A 377 -6.86 -37.29 -8.54
N LYS A 378 -7.25 -37.36 -7.26
CA LYS A 378 -7.59 -36.21 -6.39
C LYS A 378 -6.72 -36.19 -5.13
N THR A 379 -6.65 -35.01 -4.50
CA THR A 379 -6.04 -34.86 -3.17
C THR A 379 -6.88 -35.62 -2.15
N GLY A 380 -6.25 -36.51 -1.37
CA GLY A 380 -6.90 -37.43 -0.45
C GLY A 380 -6.87 -38.90 -0.89
N ASP A 381 -6.60 -39.17 -2.17
CA ASP A 381 -6.52 -40.54 -2.69
C ASP A 381 -5.29 -41.28 -2.12
N LYS A 382 -5.42 -42.61 -1.98
CA LYS A 382 -4.34 -43.50 -1.54
C LYS A 382 -3.61 -44.10 -2.74
N VAL A 383 -2.29 -44.15 -2.67
CA VAL A 383 -1.42 -44.70 -3.72
C VAL A 383 -0.29 -45.52 -3.10
N ASN A 384 0.02 -46.66 -3.71
CA ASN A 384 1.16 -47.49 -3.32
C ASN A 384 2.43 -46.95 -3.98
N VAL A 385 3.48 -46.77 -3.19
CA VAL A 385 4.73 -46.16 -3.61
C VAL A 385 5.93 -46.82 -2.93
N GLU A 386 6.99 -47.03 -3.68
CA GLU A 386 8.29 -47.45 -3.17
C GLU A 386 9.23 -46.24 -3.07
N ILE A 387 9.99 -46.19 -1.98
CA ILE A 387 11.04 -45.19 -1.78
C ILE A 387 12.24 -45.55 -2.67
N VAL A 388 12.58 -44.67 -3.62
CA VAL A 388 13.78 -44.84 -4.46
C VAL A 388 15.01 -44.21 -3.80
N ASP A 389 14.83 -43.10 -3.09
CA ASP A 389 15.89 -42.40 -2.35
C ASP A 389 15.28 -41.64 -1.17
N ALA A 390 15.97 -41.62 -0.03
CA ALA A 390 15.58 -40.91 1.18
C ALA A 390 16.79 -40.19 1.76
N ASN A 391 16.85 -38.87 1.52
CA ASN A 391 17.98 -38.05 1.91
C ASN A 391 17.67 -37.26 3.19
N ALA A 392 18.14 -37.80 4.33
CA ALA A 392 17.91 -37.24 5.64
C ALA A 392 18.43 -35.79 5.79
N ALA A 393 19.61 -35.50 5.25
CA ALA A 393 20.24 -34.18 5.31
C ALA A 393 19.53 -33.11 4.45
N ARG A 394 18.75 -33.51 3.45
CA ARG A 394 18.03 -32.60 2.54
C ARG A 394 16.52 -32.56 2.77
N GLY A 395 15.97 -33.35 3.68
CA GLY A 395 14.53 -33.37 3.96
C GLY A 395 13.69 -33.93 2.80
N ARG A 396 14.24 -34.80 1.95
CA ARG A 396 13.59 -35.25 0.71
C ARG A 396 13.49 -36.78 0.65
N ILE A 397 12.31 -37.26 0.29
CA ILE A 397 12.05 -38.65 -0.11
C ILE A 397 11.57 -38.63 -1.56
N ILE A 398 12.18 -39.45 -2.42
CA ILE A 398 11.80 -39.59 -3.83
C ILE A 398 11.10 -40.94 -4.01
N LEU A 399 9.91 -40.90 -4.60
CA LEU A 399 9.03 -42.04 -4.76
C LEU A 399 8.99 -42.51 -6.22
N LYS A 400 8.64 -43.78 -6.39
CA LYS A 400 8.02 -44.33 -7.61
C LYS A 400 6.72 -45.05 -7.21
N THR A 401 5.75 -45.16 -8.11
CA THR A 401 4.63 -46.09 -7.89
C THR A 401 5.10 -47.52 -8.09
N THR A 402 4.48 -48.45 -7.36
CA THR A 402 4.59 -49.89 -7.63
C THR A 402 3.44 -50.40 -8.50
#